data_AF-A0A2V7MXG4-F1
#
_entry.id   AF-A0A2V7MXG4-F1
#
_cell.length_a   1.000
_cell.length_b   1.000
_cell.length_c   1.000
_cell.angle_alpha   90.00
_cell.angle_beta   90.00
_cell.angle_gamma   90.00
#
_symmetry.space_group_name_H-M   'P 1'
#
loop_
_entity.id
_entity.type
_entity.pdbx_description
1 polymer ?
#
loop_
_entity_poly.entity_id
_entity_poly.type
_entity_poly.pdbx_seq_one_letter_code
_entity_poly.pdbx_strand_id
1 'polypeptide(L)'
;MVDVLGDRVSVPRSVLEISTAAPSRWSVVPRPKNPARFPGVGEYAVCPNCRERVPLEERLALLECRRCHEVFDVDWNEKYFTEP
;
A
#
# COMPACT_ATOMS: atom_id res chain seq x y z
N MET A 1 11.24 -13.80 -9.96
CA MET A 1 11.35 -13.46 -8.53
C MET A 1 11.17 -11.96 -8.40
N VAL A 2 10.51 -11.52 -7.33
CA VAL A 2 10.34 -10.11 -6.99
C VAL A 2 11.09 -9.85 -5.68
N ASP A 3 11.72 -8.69 -5.56
CA ASP A 3 12.34 -8.25 -4.31
C ASP A 3 11.27 -7.60 -3.42
N VAL A 4 11.11 -8.10 -2.21
CA VAL A 4 10.19 -7.55 -1.20
C VAL A 4 11.00 -7.25 0.05
N LEU A 5 11.32 -5.97 0.26
CA LEU A 5 12.13 -5.52 1.40
C LEU A 5 13.51 -6.24 1.49
N GLY A 6 14.13 -6.55 0.34
CA GLY A 6 15.40 -7.28 0.26
C GLY A 6 15.26 -8.80 0.22
N ASP A 7 14.06 -9.34 0.44
CA ASP A 7 13.80 -10.77 0.34
C ASP A 7 13.38 -11.15 -1.09
N ARG A 8 13.97 -12.23 -1.61
CA ARG A 8 13.61 -12.78 -2.92
C ARG A 8 12.36 -13.65 -2.81
N VAL A 9 11.24 -13.13 -3.28
CA VAL A 9 9.96 -13.85 -3.27
C VAL A 9 9.67 -14.47 -4.64
N SER A 10 9.31 -15.75 -4.65
CA SER A 10 8.83 -16.43 -5.84
C SER A 10 7.33 -16.18 -6.01
N VAL A 11 6.95 -15.54 -7.11
CA VAL A 11 5.55 -15.23 -7.44
C VAL A 11 5.27 -15.74 -8.86
N PRO A 12 4.17 -16.47 -9.11
CA PRO A 12 3.81 -16.92 -10.45
C PRO A 12 3.68 -15.75 -11.41
N ARG A 13 4.24 -15.88 -12.63
CA ARG A 13 4.20 -14.79 -13.62
C ARG A 13 2.78 -14.39 -14.01
N SER A 14 1.83 -15.33 -13.96
CA SER A 14 0.42 -15.13 -14.31
C SER A 14 -0.34 -14.20 -13.37
N VAL A 15 0.14 -14.01 -12.13
CA VAL A 15 -0.47 -13.12 -11.14
C VAL A 15 0.29 -11.79 -10.99
N LEU A 16 1.30 -11.55 -11.83
CA LEU A 16 2.09 -10.33 -11.82
C LEU A 16 1.68 -9.41 -12.98
N GLU A 17 1.33 -8.17 -12.63
CA GLU A 17 1.34 -7.05 -13.57
C GLU A 17 2.67 -6.30 -13.45
N ILE A 18 3.32 -6.00 -14.57
CA ILE A 18 4.57 -5.22 -14.60
C ILE A 18 4.25 -3.91 -15.28
N SER A 19 4.24 -2.82 -14.50
CA SER A 19 4.10 -1.46 -15.00
C SER A 19 5.46 -0.78 -15.06
N THR A 20 5.70 -0.04 -16.15
CA THR A 20 6.86 0.87 -16.27
C THR A 20 6.59 2.24 -15.66
N ALA A 21 5.32 2.54 -15.34
CA ALA A 21 4.94 3.77 -14.66
C ALA A 21 5.15 3.60 -13.15
N ALA A 22 5.78 4.59 -12.53
CA ALA A 22 5.85 4.65 -11.08
C ALA A 22 4.44 4.79 -10.49
N PRO A 23 4.16 4.20 -9.31
CA PRO A 23 2.95 4.50 -8.57
C PRO A 23 2.86 6.01 -8.34
N SER A 24 1.69 6.60 -8.59
CA SER A 24 1.45 8.04 -8.44
C SER A 24 0.41 8.36 -7.36
N ARG A 25 -0.11 7.34 -6.68
CA ARG A 25 -1.17 7.44 -5.67
C ARG A 25 -0.76 6.65 -4.43
N TRP A 26 -1.25 7.07 -3.28
CA TRP A 26 -1.10 6.28 -2.05
C TRP A 26 -1.86 4.97 -2.16
N SER A 27 -1.19 3.85 -1.91
CA SER A 27 -1.86 2.56 -1.79
C SER A 27 -2.39 2.38 -0.37
N VAL A 28 -3.66 2.00 -0.24
CA VAL A 28 -4.31 1.75 1.05
C VAL A 28 -4.20 0.27 1.42
N VAL A 29 -3.62 -0.02 2.57
CA VAL A 29 -3.55 -1.37 3.14
C VAL A 29 -4.64 -1.49 4.20
N PRO A 30 -5.68 -2.32 3.96
CA PRO A 30 -6.79 -2.45 4.88
C PRO A 30 -6.36 -3.14 6.18
N ARG A 31 -7.17 -2.93 7.22
CA ARG A 31 -7.02 -3.67 8.49
C ARG A 31 -7.05 -5.19 8.22
N PRO A 32 -6.21 -5.99 8.90
CA PRO A 32 -6.22 -7.45 8.76
C PRO A 32 -7.60 -8.05 9.06
N LYS A 33 -8.01 -9.05 8.26
CA LYS A 33 -9.29 -9.77 8.44
C LYS A 33 -9.42 -10.45 9.82
N ASN A 34 -8.30 -10.84 10.44
CA ASN A 34 -8.26 -11.42 11.79
C ASN A 34 -7.57 -10.48 12.79
N PRO A 35 -8.29 -9.51 13.37
CA PRO A 35 -7.70 -8.54 14.28
C PRO A 35 -7.23 -9.13 15.62
N ALA A 36 -7.78 -10.27 16.04
CA ALA A 36 -7.32 -10.94 17.26
C ALA A 36 -5.87 -11.46 17.14
N ARG A 37 -5.47 -11.85 15.92
CA ARG A 37 -4.09 -12.26 15.61
C ARG A 37 -3.13 -11.08 15.47
N PHE A 38 -3.66 -9.88 15.19
CA PHE A 38 -2.88 -8.67 14.91
C PHE A 38 -3.42 -7.48 15.74
N PRO A 39 -3.31 -7.55 17.08
CA PRO A 39 -3.79 -6.47 17.94
C PRO A 39 -3.03 -5.18 17.64
N GLY A 40 -3.75 -4.06 17.56
CA GLY A 40 -3.17 -2.74 17.30
C GLY A 40 -2.83 -2.43 15.84
N VAL A 41 -3.00 -3.39 14.92
CA VAL A 41 -2.78 -3.13 13.48
C VAL A 41 -4.03 -2.51 12.87
N GLY A 42 -3.92 -1.25 12.45
CA GLY A 42 -4.96 -0.49 11.75
C GLY A 42 -4.78 -0.48 10.24
N GLU A 43 -5.68 0.22 9.56
CA GLU A 43 -5.53 0.60 8.14
C GLU A 43 -4.44 1.67 8.00
N TYR A 44 -3.66 1.61 6.93
CA TYR A 44 -2.58 2.56 6.68
C TYR A 44 -2.34 2.77 5.18
N ALA A 45 -1.75 3.91 4.83
CA ALA A 45 -1.36 4.26 3.48
C ALA A 45 0.15 4.10 3.28
N VAL A 46 0.57 3.77 2.05
CA VAL A 46 1.98 3.68 1.65
C VAL A 46 2.30 4.77 0.63
N CYS A 47 3.30 5.60 0.92
CA CYS A 47 3.71 6.71 0.06
C CYS A 47 4.27 6.18 -1.28
N PRO A 48 3.78 6.65 -2.44
CA PRO A 48 4.26 6.19 -3.74
C PRO A 48 5.72 6.55 -4.01
N ASN A 49 6.21 7.65 -3.42
CA ASN A 49 7.57 8.14 -3.64
C ASN A 49 8.61 7.46 -2.72
N CYS A 50 8.41 7.57 -1.39
CA CYS A 50 9.42 7.16 -0.42
C CYS A 50 9.08 5.88 0.38
N ARG A 51 7.92 5.27 0.14
CA ARG A 51 7.42 4.05 0.82
C ARG A 51 7.15 4.23 2.33
N GLU A 52 7.06 5.47 2.80
CA GLU A 52 6.65 5.77 4.18
C GLU A 52 5.24 5.26 4.45
N ARG A 53 5.02 4.70 5.64
CA ARG A 53 3.73 4.16 6.06
C ARG A 53 3.07 5.13 7.01
N VAL A 54 1.83 5.51 6.73
CA VAL A 54 1.08 6.48 7.55
C VAL A 54 -0.25 5.85 7.97
N PRO A 55 -0.59 5.84 9.27
CA PRO A 55 -1.91 5.37 9.72
C PRO A 55 -3.01 6.24 9.12
N LEU A 56 -4.11 5.59 8.71
CA LEU A 56 -5.28 6.27 8.18
C LEU A 56 -6.36 6.36 9.25
N GLU A 57 -6.61 7.57 9.73
CA GLU A 57 -7.69 7.88 10.68
C GLU A 57 -8.97 8.32 9.96
N GLU A 58 -8.81 8.89 8.76
CA GLU A 58 -9.89 9.44 7.94
C GLU A 58 -9.72 9.08 6.46
N ARG A 59 -10.83 9.09 5.72
CA ARG A 59 -10.84 8.85 4.27
C ARG A 59 -10.51 10.12 3.48
N LEU A 60 -9.24 10.49 3.44
CA LEU A 60 -8.75 11.68 2.72
C LEU A 60 -8.61 11.43 1.22
N ALA A 61 -8.94 12.40 0.38
CA ALA A 61 -8.71 12.32 -1.07
C ALA A 61 -7.23 12.57 -1.43
N LEU A 62 -6.57 13.48 -0.70
CA LEU A 62 -5.16 13.85 -0.86
C LEU A 62 -4.42 13.68 0.47
N LEU A 63 -3.16 13.26 0.42
CA LEU A 63 -2.33 13.08 1.61
C LEU A 63 -0.88 13.56 1.35
N GLU A 64 -0.36 14.38 2.26
CA GLU A 64 1.05 14.79 2.29
C GLU A 64 1.90 13.74 3.01
N CYS A 65 3.03 13.36 2.43
CA CYS A 65 3.97 12.47 3.07
C CYS A 65 4.81 13.22 4.12
N ARG A 66 4.73 12.83 5.39
CA ARG A 66 5.55 13.43 6.47
C ARG A 66 7.07 13.24 6.31
N ARG A 67 7.51 12.38 5.39
CA ARG A 67 8.93 12.09 5.15
C ARG A 67 9.49 12.79 3.91
N CYS A 68 8.77 12.78 2.80
CA CYS A 68 9.24 13.43 1.56
C CYS A 68 8.48 14.70 1.20
N HIS A 69 7.46 15.09 1.96
CA HIS A 69 6.64 16.30 1.81
C HIS A 69 5.85 16.44 0.49
N GLU A 70 5.89 15.42 -0.35
CA GLU A 70 5.07 15.35 -1.56
C GLU A 70 3.61 15.03 -1.24
N VAL A 71 2.70 15.57 -2.05
CA VAL A 71 1.25 15.38 -1.94
C VAL A 71 0.75 14.53 -3.10
N PHE A 72 -0.03 13.49 -2.82
CA PHE A 72 -0.62 12.60 -3.83
C PHE A 72 -2.07 12.25 -3.48
N ASP A 73 -2.84 11.84 -4.49
CA ASP A 73 -4.16 11.25 -4.29
C ASP A 73 -4.07 9.92 -3.54
N VAL A 74 -5.13 9.59 -2.79
CA VAL A 74 -5.26 8.32 -2.08
C VAL A 74 -6.15 7.36 -2.87
N ASP A 75 -5.63 6.18 -3.20
CA ASP A 75 -6.37 5.18 -3.96
C ASP A 75 -7.21 4.28 -3.05
N TRP A 76 -8.42 4.73 -2.74
CA TRP A 76 -9.41 3.96 -1.98
C TRP A 76 -10.09 2.83 -2.78
N ASN A 77 -9.89 2.78 -4.10
CA ASN A 77 -10.62 1.89 -4.99
C ASN A 77 -9.79 0.70 -5.48
N GLU A 78 -8.53 0.59 -5.05
CA GLU A 78 -7.65 -0.49 -5.45
C GLU A 78 -8.16 -1.84 -4.93
N LYS A 79 -8.39 -2.77 -5.88
CA LYS A 79 -9.03 -4.06 -5.61
C LYS A 79 -8.09 -5.19 -5.26
N TYR A 80 -6.78 -4.93 -5.14
CA TYR A 80 -5.80 -6.01 -4.92
C TYR A 80 -6.00 -6.77 -3.60
N PHE A 81 -6.78 -6.22 -2.66
CA PHE A 81 -7.16 -6.88 -1.41
C PHE A 81 -8.57 -7.50 -1.42
N THR A 82 -9.36 -7.28 -2.48
CA THR A 82 -10.77 -7.69 -2.57
C THR A 82 -10.99 -9.00 -3.30
N GLU A 83 -10.00 -9.54 -4.01
CA GLU A 83 -10.10 -10.87 -4.63
C GLU A 83 -9.57 -11.96 -3.68
N PRO A 84 -10.30 -13.08 -3.53
CA PRO A 84 -9.91 -14.22 -2.69
C PRO A 84 -8.77 -15.06 -3.27
#